data_AF-A0AAD9NDJ4-F1
#
_entry.id   AF-A0AAD9NDJ4-F1
#
_cell.length_a   1.000
_cell.length_b   1.000
_cell.length_c   1.000
_cell.angle_alpha   90.00
_cell.angle_beta   90.00
_cell.angle_gamma   90.00
#
_symmetry.space_group_name_H-M   'P 1'
#
loop_
_entity.id
_entity.type
_entity.pdbx_description
1 polymer ?
#
loop_
_entity_poly.entity_id
_entity_poly.type
_entity_poly.pdbx_seq_one_letter_code
_entity_poly.pdbx_strand_id
1 'polypeptide(L)'
;MDGTESELSPAHRAAADGDMDVLTHAIQTDPVLLECTDAEGYVPLAHAVMAEKLDSVKLLLKMGASVNRQDNLGRTCLAMAAYQVRLTSAD
;
A
#
# COMPACT_ATOMS: atom_id res chain seq x y z
N MET A 1 21.75 3.34 -15.07
CA MET A 1 21.24 3.96 -13.84
C MET A 1 19.80 3.53 -13.74
N ASP A 2 19.44 2.68 -12.78
CA ASP A 2 18.16 2.85 -12.08
C ASP A 2 18.20 2.05 -10.79
N GLY A 3 18.94 2.59 -9.83
CA GLY A 3 18.89 2.14 -8.44
C GLY A 3 17.70 2.80 -7.78
N THR A 4 16.48 2.44 -8.19
CA THR A 4 15.29 2.72 -7.40
C THR A 4 15.31 1.75 -6.22
N GLU A 5 16.18 2.03 -5.25
CA GLU A 5 15.95 1.62 -3.86
C GLU A 5 14.69 2.36 -3.43
N SER A 6 13.57 1.80 -3.87
CA SER A 6 12.23 2.18 -3.53
C SER A 6 12.22 2.30 -2.01
N GLU A 7 11.87 3.47 -1.46
CA GLU A 7 11.77 3.73 -0.01
C GLU A 7 10.61 2.92 0.61
N LEU A 8 10.57 1.62 0.34
CA LEU A 8 9.64 0.67 0.92
C LEU A 8 9.98 0.53 2.39
N SER A 9 9.24 1.27 3.20
CA SER A 9 9.11 0.98 4.62
C SER A 9 8.69 -0.49 4.86
N PRO A 10 8.93 -1.03 6.06
CA PRO A 10 8.48 -2.36 6.44
C PRO A 10 6.96 -2.55 6.26
N ALA A 11 6.17 -1.48 6.43
CA ALA A 11 4.72 -1.52 6.24
C ALA A 11 4.34 -1.69 4.78
N HIS A 12 5.03 -1.04 3.82
CA HIS A 12 4.78 -1.26 2.39
C HIS A 12 4.99 -2.72 2.01
N ARG A 13 6.12 -3.29 2.44
CA ARG A 13 6.49 -4.67 2.14
C ARG A 13 5.53 -5.67 2.76
N ALA A 14 5.27 -5.55 4.06
CA ALA A 14 4.35 -6.44 4.76
C ALA A 14 2.91 -6.36 4.19
N ALA A 15 2.48 -5.15 3.80
CA ALA A 15 1.20 -4.94 3.13
C ALA A 15 1.11 -5.66 1.78
N ALA A 16 2.15 -5.53 0.94
CA ALA A 16 2.25 -6.21 -0.35
C ALA A 16 2.38 -7.74 -0.22
N ASP A 17 3.09 -8.23 0.79
CA ASP A 17 3.32 -9.66 1.01
C ASP A 17 2.11 -10.36 1.62
N GLY A 18 1.24 -9.62 2.32
CA GLY A 18 0.12 -10.18 3.08
C GLY A 18 0.49 -10.57 4.51
N ASP A 19 1.66 -10.16 4.99
CA ASP A 19 2.17 -10.48 6.33
C ASP A 19 1.52 -9.56 7.37
N MET A 20 0.34 -9.97 7.84
CA MET A 20 -0.46 -9.22 8.81
C MET A 20 0.26 -9.04 10.16
N ASP A 21 1.09 -9.99 10.56
CA ASP A 21 1.79 -9.94 11.86
C ASP A 21 2.88 -8.87 11.83
N VAL A 22 3.72 -8.88 10.79
CA VAL A 22 4.74 -7.85 10.57
C VAL A 22 4.09 -6.50 10.33
N LEU A 23 3.01 -6.45 9.55
CA LEU A 23 2.28 -5.21 9.27
C LEU A 23 1.71 -4.58 10.55
N THR A 24 1.07 -5.40 11.39
CA THR A 24 0.53 -4.95 12.68
C THR A 24 1.63 -4.47 13.60
N HIS A 25 2.69 -5.27 13.76
CA HIS A 25 3.80 -4.93 14.65
C HIS A 25 4.50 -3.65 14.20
N ALA A 26 4.75 -3.48 12.91
CA ALA A 26 5.38 -2.29 12.35
C ALA A 26 4.54 -1.02 12.63
N ILE A 27 3.24 -1.05 12.34
CA ILE A 27 2.34 0.09 12.55
C ILE A 27 2.15 0.39 14.05
N GLN A 28 2.11 -0.62 14.91
CA GLN A 28 2.02 -0.41 16.36
C GLN A 28 3.31 0.18 16.93
N THR A 29 4.47 -0.20 16.39
CA THR A 29 5.77 0.34 16.79
C THR A 29 5.92 1.78 16.32
N ASP A 30 5.51 2.06 15.09
CA ASP A 30 5.54 3.41 14.52
C ASP A 30 4.26 3.70 13.71
N PRO A 31 3.28 4.39 14.33
CA PRO A 31 2.00 4.70 13.69
C PRO A 31 2.10 5.54 12.42
N VAL A 32 3.21 6.27 12.21
CA VAL A 32 3.39 7.05 10.98
C VAL A 32 3.46 6.14 9.75
N LEU A 33 3.85 4.87 9.94
CA LEU A 33 3.96 3.89 8.87
C LEU A 33 2.62 3.55 8.24
N LEU A 34 1.48 3.70 8.94
CA LEU A 34 0.15 3.50 8.37
C LEU A 34 -0.10 4.37 7.11
N GLU A 35 0.53 5.54 7.13
CA GLU A 35 0.32 6.66 6.23
C GLU A 35 1.68 7.16 5.67
N CYS A 36 2.72 6.32 5.68
CA CYS A 36 3.98 6.66 5.03
C CYS A 36 3.84 6.47 3.51
N THR A 37 4.64 7.19 2.73
CA THR A 37 4.68 7.00 1.27
C THR A 37 6.04 6.52 0.84
N ASP A 38 6.07 5.65 -0.17
CA ASP A 38 7.30 5.35 -0.90
C ASP A 38 7.68 6.49 -1.87
N ALA A 39 8.72 6.25 -2.67
CA ALA A 39 9.23 7.21 -3.65
C ALA A 39 8.20 7.61 -4.73
N GLU A 40 7.20 6.76 -4.99
CA GLU A 40 6.14 6.98 -5.98
C GLU A 40 4.92 7.69 -5.35
N GLY A 41 4.93 7.91 -4.04
CA GLY A 41 3.81 8.46 -3.30
C GLY A 41 2.77 7.41 -2.91
N TYR A 42 3.08 6.11 -3.01
CA TYR A 42 2.15 5.06 -2.61
C TYR A 42 2.22 4.79 -1.12
N VAL A 43 1.05 4.61 -0.50
CA VAL A 43 0.92 4.15 0.89
C VAL A 43 0.93 2.62 1.00
N PRO A 44 1.13 2.06 2.21
CA PRO A 44 0.98 0.62 2.43
C PRO A 44 -0.36 0.07 1.94
N LEU A 45 -1.44 0.85 2.09
CA LEU A 45 -2.76 0.46 1.58
C LEU A 45 -2.76 0.29 0.06
N ALA A 46 -2.07 1.16 -0.68
CA ALA A 46 -1.96 1.05 -2.14
C ALA A 46 -1.19 -0.23 -2.52
N HIS A 47 -0.09 -0.53 -1.82
CA HIS A 47 0.68 -1.75 -2.02
C HIS A 47 -0.16 -3.02 -1.75
N ALA A 48 -0.92 -3.07 -0.66
CA ALA A 48 -1.83 -4.19 -0.38
C ALA A 48 -2.90 -4.37 -1.47
N VAL A 49 -3.46 -3.26 -1.97
CA VAL A 49 -4.45 -3.28 -3.05
C VAL A 49 -3.83 -3.78 -4.36
N MET A 50 -2.66 -3.25 -4.74
CA MET A 50 -1.94 -3.62 -5.97
C MET A 50 -1.48 -5.09 -5.96
N ALA A 51 -1.16 -5.63 -4.78
CA ALA A 51 -0.76 -7.03 -4.60
C ALA A 51 -1.95 -7.97 -4.29
N GLU A 52 -3.19 -7.46 -4.39
CA GLU A 52 -4.44 -8.22 -4.16
C GLU A 52 -4.51 -8.87 -2.76
N LYS A 53 -3.86 -8.28 -1.76
CA LYS A 53 -3.83 -8.76 -0.37
C LYS A 53 -5.04 -8.26 0.40
N LEU A 54 -6.19 -8.88 0.18
CA LEU A 54 -7.46 -8.47 0.77
C LEU A 54 -7.41 -8.38 2.32
N ASP A 55 -6.68 -9.27 2.98
CA ASP A 55 -6.58 -9.28 4.44
C ASP A 55 -5.73 -8.10 4.96
N SER A 56 -4.62 -7.77 4.30
CA SER A 56 -3.85 -6.54 4.57
C SER A 56 -4.69 -5.29 4.33
N VAL A 57 -5.49 -5.24 3.26
CA VAL A 57 -6.41 -4.13 2.98
C VAL A 57 -7.39 -3.95 4.14
N LYS A 58 -8.08 -5.03 4.55
CA LYS A 58 -9.03 -4.98 5.67
C LYS A 58 -8.36 -4.54 6.96
N LEU A 59 -7.16 -5.04 7.25
CA LEU A 59 -6.40 -4.70 8.45
C LEU A 59 -6.03 -3.22 8.47
N LEU A 60 -5.48 -2.68 7.39
CA LEU A 60 -5.10 -1.27 7.27
C LEU A 60 -6.32 -0.35 7.40
N LEU A 61 -7.44 -0.69 6.76
CA LEU A 61 -8.69 0.06 6.91
C LEU A 61 -9.21 0.01 8.36
N LYS A 62 -9.11 -1.14 9.02
CA LYS A 62 -9.48 -1.28 10.44
C LYS A 62 -8.57 -0.45 11.36
N MET A 63 -7.31 -0.24 10.98
CA MET A 63 -6.36 0.62 11.68
C MET A 63 -6.57 2.11 11.39
N GLY A 64 -7.48 2.47 10.49
CA GLY A 64 -7.80 3.86 10.16
C GLY A 64 -7.04 4.43 8.97
N ALA A 65 -6.47 3.59 8.10
CA ALA A 65 -5.84 4.05 6.86
C ALA A 65 -6.82 4.84 5.99
N SER A 66 -6.35 5.95 5.43
CA SER A 66 -7.08 6.84 4.55
C SER A 66 -7.15 6.26 3.14
N VAL A 67 -8.38 6.01 2.68
CA VAL A 67 -8.66 5.62 1.29
C VAL A 67 -8.49 6.76 0.29
N ASN A 68 -8.48 8.00 0.78
CA ASN A 68 -8.49 9.21 -0.03
C ASN A 68 -7.10 9.76 -0.30
N ARG A 69 -6.04 9.16 0.25
CA ARG A 69 -4.70 9.62 -0.05
C ARG A 69 -4.41 9.46 -1.54
N GLN A 70 -3.85 10.52 -2.11
CA GLN A 70 -3.37 10.57 -3.47
C GLN A 70 -1.86 10.30 -3.53
N ASP A 71 -1.44 9.60 -4.57
CA ASP A 71 -0.03 9.46 -4.92
C ASP A 71 0.52 10.75 -5.58
N ASN A 72 1.78 10.70 -6.04
CA ASN A 72 2.43 11.82 -6.71
C ASN A 72 1.76 12.24 -8.03
N LEU A 73 0.87 11.40 -8.58
CA LEU A 73 0.09 11.65 -9.79
C LEU A 73 -1.36 12.08 -9.49
N GLY A 74 -1.71 12.30 -8.21
CA GLY A 74 -3.06 12.69 -7.81
C GLY A 74 -4.07 11.54 -7.78
N ARG A 75 -3.62 10.28 -7.90
CA ARG A 75 -4.49 9.10 -7.96
C ARG A 75 -4.76 8.55 -6.56
N THR A 76 -6.02 8.27 -6.24
CA THR A 76 -6.40 7.64 -4.98
C THR A 76 -6.13 6.13 -4.99
N CYS A 77 -6.05 5.50 -3.82
CA CYS A 77 -5.99 4.03 -3.69
C CYS A 77 -7.07 3.32 -4.51
N LEU A 78 -8.29 3.87 -4.50
CA LEU A 78 -9.39 3.31 -5.29
C LEU A 78 -9.17 3.45 -6.80
N ALA A 79 -8.63 4.59 -7.26
CA ALA A 79 -8.31 4.80 -8.66
C ALA A 79 -7.22 3.82 -9.14
N MET A 80 -6.25 3.50 -8.30
CA MET A 80 -5.22 2.50 -8.59
C MET A 80 -5.79 1.08 -8.68
N ALA A 81 -6.68 0.71 -7.76
CA ALA A 81 -7.38 -0.58 -7.79
C ALA A 81 -8.16 -0.78 -9.10
N ALA A 82 -8.87 0.25 -9.54
CA ALA A 82 -9.66 0.21 -10.77
C ALA A 82 -8.78 0.11 -12.04
N TYR A 83 -7.54 0.63 -11.98
CA TYR A 83 -6.59 0.54 -13.08
C TYR A 83 -5.98 -0.86 -13.22
N GLN A 84 -5.66 -1.50 -12.09
CA GLN A 84 -5.15 -2.87 -12.02
C GLN A 84 -6.12 -3.89 -12.62
N VAL A 85 -7.41 -3.83 -12.23
CA VAL A 85 -8.45 -4.74 -12.75
C VAL A 85 -8.60 -4.64 -14.27
N ARG A 86 -8.37 -3.46 -14.87
CA ARG A 86 -8.42 -3.27 -16.33
C ARG A 86 -7.21 -3.85 -17.06
N LEU A 87 -6.06 -3.94 -16.41
CA LEU A 87 -4.83 -4.48 -17.01
C LEU A 87 -4.77 -6.01 -16.92
N THR A 88 -5.25 -6.60 -15.82
CA THR A 88 -5.27 -8.06 -15.64
C THR A 88 -6.35 -8.76 -16.46
N SER A 89 -7.35 -8.03 -16.96
CA SER A 89 -8.42 -8.55 -17.82
C SER A 89 -8.14 -8.40 -19.33
N ALA A 90 -6.91 -8.08 -19.74
CA ALA A 90 -6.54 -7.80 -21.13
C ALA A 90 -5.76 -8.91 -21.85
N ASP A 91 -5.64 -10.10 -21.24
CA ASP A 91 -5.21 -11.36 -21.89
C ASP A 91 -6.36 -12.38 -21.90
#